data_AF-A0A1G0ZH80-F1
#
_entry.id   AF-A0A1G0ZH80-F1
#
_cell.length_a   1.000
_cell.length_b   1.000
_cell.length_c   1.000
_cell.angle_alpha   90.00
_cell.angle_beta   90.00
_cell.angle_gamma   90.00
#
_symmetry.space_group_name_H-M   'P 1'
#
loop_
_entity.id
_entity.type
_entity.pdbx_description
1 polymer ?
#
loop_
_entity_poly.entity_id
_entity_poly.type
_entity_poly.pdbx_seq_one_letter_code
_entity_poly.pdbx_strand_id
1 'polypeptide(L)'
;MFLKLIVAIFILLVAAPFSVMAAKMSIAPDRMTVVDGRRVFILGLYETPKSDADLDRVAEAGFNLVCAGVKTQVLDRLSQRGLWAWAHTGHCIDFSKDVENREKQLITLIRQMGAHPATLVWEVPDEALWNIWWNAHLWREEQEPQQQSKLIDALTNSVLTAQLRQDMRQVRLLRHTGEYADSERLADSIWTKLGKEAPKPGYGYANAPERQAQLCSGMVAGYKKLKEIDADHPVWMNHAPRNQLTQLTAFNEGADIVGCDIYPVPFSPNVGHSDLVERSLAAVGAYTARMQQSAPGKPVWMVLQGFGWADLRTNPSEEVRRDLRRPTLQESRFMAYDSIVRGARGLLYWGTSYIEKDSQLWKDLLILGQELKLMQPVLSSHDAQINFKVTHEETAGSVERTIQVLPKQVDDKVWFLVVNEPTESLTYTIHGLDKLNGITYFEKDSGKKNTVSNGKLKFTIAGQKVHVLKPE
;
A
#
# COMPACT_ATOMS: atom_id res chain seq x y z
N MET A 1 -34.33 -61.28 -24.74
CA MET A 1 -33.41 -61.85 -23.73
C MET A 1 -32.03 -61.96 -24.37
N PHE A 2 -31.00 -61.50 -23.67
CA PHE A 2 -29.57 -61.37 -24.07
C PHE A 2 -29.22 -60.14 -24.93
N LEU A 3 -28.90 -58.98 -24.33
CA LEU A 3 -27.73 -58.55 -23.52
C LEU A 3 -26.59 -58.04 -24.42
N LYS A 4 -26.50 -56.70 -24.52
CA LYS A 4 -25.48 -55.93 -25.23
C LYS A 4 -24.18 -55.88 -24.40
N LEU A 5 -23.06 -56.19 -25.03
CA LEU A 5 -21.72 -56.02 -24.48
C LEU A 5 -21.23 -54.60 -24.81
N ILE A 6 -21.02 -53.76 -23.79
CA ILE A 6 -20.32 -52.48 -23.90
C ILE A 6 -18.90 -52.70 -23.37
N VAL A 7 -17.90 -52.56 -24.24
CA VAL A 7 -16.49 -52.56 -23.88
C VAL A 7 -16.10 -51.12 -23.51
N ALA A 8 -15.78 -50.89 -22.25
CA ALA A 8 -15.23 -49.63 -21.76
C ALA A 8 -13.73 -49.60 -22.02
N ILE A 9 -13.27 -48.66 -22.85
CA ILE A 9 -11.85 -48.34 -23.04
C ILE A 9 -11.44 -47.37 -21.93
N PHE A 10 -10.64 -47.86 -20.98
CA PHE A 10 -9.97 -47.03 -19.98
C PHE A 10 -8.77 -46.34 -20.64
N ILE A 11 -8.87 -45.02 -20.85
CA ILE A 11 -7.71 -44.18 -21.18
C ILE A 11 -6.99 -43.87 -19.87
N LEU A 12 -5.84 -44.52 -19.68
CA LEU A 12 -4.91 -44.19 -18.60
C LEU A 12 -4.23 -42.84 -18.94
N LEU A 13 -4.69 -41.77 -18.31
CA LEU A 13 -4.01 -40.48 -18.33
C LEU A 13 -2.78 -40.58 -17.41
N VAL A 14 -1.62 -40.79 -18.00
CA VAL A 14 -0.33 -40.67 -17.31
C VAL A 14 -0.10 -39.19 -17.04
N ALA A 15 -0.29 -38.78 -15.79
CA ALA A 15 0.11 -37.46 -15.31
C ALA A 15 1.64 -37.37 -15.34
N ALA A 16 2.18 -36.68 -16.34
CA ALA A 16 3.59 -36.30 -16.32
C ALA A 16 3.81 -35.29 -15.16
N PRO A 17 4.88 -35.42 -14.35
CA PRO A 17 5.20 -34.43 -13.35
C PRO A 17 5.56 -33.14 -14.07
N PHE A 18 4.68 -32.14 -14.00
CA PHE A 18 5.03 -30.77 -14.36
C PHE A 18 6.20 -30.38 -13.45
N SER A 19 7.37 -30.18 -14.05
CA SER A 19 8.46 -29.49 -13.38
C SER A 19 7.93 -28.09 -13.04
N VAL A 20 7.64 -27.85 -11.77
CA VAL A 20 7.10 -26.57 -11.30
C VAL A 20 8.23 -25.56 -11.34
N MET A 21 8.43 -24.95 -12.51
CA MET A 21 9.34 -23.82 -12.67
C MET A 21 8.82 -22.64 -11.86
N ALA A 22 9.73 -21.86 -11.29
CA ALA A 22 9.35 -20.66 -10.55
C ALA A 22 8.59 -19.69 -11.45
N ALA A 23 7.55 -19.04 -10.91
CA ALA A 23 6.76 -18.08 -11.65
C ALA A 23 7.67 -16.94 -12.14
N LYS A 24 7.64 -16.63 -13.44
CA LYS A 24 8.47 -15.57 -14.00
C LYS A 24 7.69 -14.26 -14.03
N MET A 25 8.09 -13.32 -13.19
CA MET A 25 7.53 -11.97 -13.18
C MET A 25 8.36 -11.00 -14.01
N SER A 26 7.68 -10.09 -14.70
CA SER A 26 8.27 -8.91 -15.34
C SER A 26 7.30 -7.74 -15.28
N ILE A 27 7.78 -6.54 -15.62
CA ILE A 27 6.99 -5.31 -15.64
C ILE A 27 6.91 -4.83 -17.09
N ALA A 28 5.69 -4.69 -17.61
CA ALA A 28 5.44 -4.18 -18.95
C ALA A 28 5.77 -2.67 -19.06
N PRO A 29 5.98 -2.12 -20.27
CA PRO A 29 6.26 -0.69 -20.45
C PRO A 29 5.21 0.26 -19.88
N ASP A 30 3.94 -0.16 -19.82
CA ASP A 30 2.84 0.57 -19.18
C ASP A 30 2.69 0.27 -17.68
N ARG A 31 3.76 -0.28 -17.09
CA ARG A 31 3.95 -0.60 -15.67
C ARG A 31 3.06 -1.73 -15.14
N MET A 32 2.36 -2.44 -16.02
CA MET A 32 1.54 -3.58 -15.58
C MET A 32 2.41 -4.79 -15.26
N THR A 33 2.06 -5.51 -14.21
CA THR A 33 2.70 -6.79 -13.89
C THR A 33 2.40 -7.81 -14.97
N VAL A 34 3.42 -8.58 -15.35
CA VAL A 34 3.30 -9.73 -16.25
C VAL A 34 3.87 -10.95 -15.53
N VAL A 35 3.04 -11.98 -15.33
CA VAL A 35 3.45 -13.26 -14.74
C VAL A 35 3.25 -14.35 -15.78
N ASP A 36 4.30 -15.10 -16.09
CA ASP A 36 4.28 -16.19 -17.08
C ASP A 36 3.69 -15.76 -18.44
N GLY A 37 4.05 -14.54 -18.88
CA GLY A 37 3.58 -13.95 -20.13
C GLY A 37 2.16 -13.39 -20.11
N ARG A 38 1.45 -13.46 -18.97
CA ARG A 38 0.09 -12.94 -18.81
C ARG A 38 0.09 -11.64 -18.03
N ARG A 39 -0.65 -10.64 -18.50
CA ARG A 39 -0.85 -9.38 -17.79
C ARG A 39 -1.73 -9.62 -16.58
N VAL A 40 -1.29 -9.14 -15.42
CA VAL A 40 -1.94 -9.38 -14.13
C VAL A 40 -2.08 -8.06 -13.38
N PHE A 41 -3.30 -7.74 -12.96
CA PHE A 41 -3.51 -6.75 -11.91
C PHE A 41 -3.35 -7.43 -10.55
N ILE A 42 -2.48 -6.89 -9.70
CA ILE A 42 -2.16 -7.51 -8.41
C ILE A 42 -3.21 -7.13 -7.37
N LEU A 43 -3.72 -8.15 -6.68
CA LEU A 43 -4.61 -7.99 -5.53
C LEU A 43 -4.03 -8.79 -4.36
N GLY A 44 -3.46 -8.07 -3.40
CA GLY A 44 -2.67 -8.60 -2.32
C GLY A 44 -3.32 -8.56 -0.94
N LEU A 45 -2.87 -9.43 -0.05
CA LEU A 45 -3.28 -9.47 1.36
C LEU A 45 -2.05 -9.57 2.28
N TYR A 46 -1.89 -8.61 3.20
CA TYR A 46 -0.73 -8.52 4.12
C TYR A 46 -0.71 -9.58 5.24
N GLU A 47 -1.66 -10.50 5.25
CA GLU A 47 -1.68 -11.62 6.16
C GLU A 47 -1.72 -12.93 5.37
N THR A 48 -1.16 -13.99 5.95
CA THR A 48 -1.55 -15.36 5.61
C THR A 48 -2.62 -15.82 6.61
N PRO A 49 -3.87 -16.05 6.17
CA PRO A 49 -4.89 -16.67 7.02
C PRO A 49 -4.41 -17.98 7.68
N LYS A 50 -4.71 -18.11 8.97
CA LYS A 50 -4.29 -19.27 9.77
C LYS A 50 -4.99 -20.56 9.32
N SER A 51 -6.28 -20.47 9.02
CA SER A 51 -7.07 -21.61 8.57
C SER A 51 -6.97 -21.75 7.05
N ASP A 52 -7.00 -23.00 6.59
CA ASP A 52 -7.02 -23.31 5.16
C ASP A 52 -8.34 -22.87 4.50
N ALA A 53 -9.46 -22.98 5.21
CA ALA A 53 -10.76 -22.53 4.73
C ALA A 53 -10.81 -21.01 4.48
N ASP A 54 -10.19 -20.20 5.34
CA ASP A 54 -10.12 -18.75 5.11
C ASP A 54 -9.16 -18.42 3.97
N LEU A 55 -8.08 -19.18 3.82
CA LEU A 55 -7.16 -19.02 2.69
C LEU A 55 -7.81 -19.42 1.36
N ASP A 56 -8.65 -20.46 1.35
CA ASP A 56 -9.48 -20.85 0.20
C ASP A 56 -10.43 -19.70 -0.19
N ARG A 57 -11.12 -19.11 0.79
CA ARG A 57 -12.00 -17.95 0.58
C ARG A 57 -11.25 -16.75 -0.02
N VAL A 58 -10.01 -16.51 0.41
CA VAL A 58 -9.14 -15.45 -0.15
C VAL A 58 -8.81 -15.72 -1.63
N ALA A 59 -8.40 -16.94 -1.98
CA ALA A 59 -8.11 -17.32 -3.36
C ALA A 59 -9.37 -17.29 -4.24
N GLU A 60 -10.49 -17.80 -3.74
CA GLU A 60 -11.78 -17.79 -4.42
C GLU A 60 -12.28 -16.38 -4.70
N ALA A 61 -12.12 -15.48 -3.72
CA ALA A 61 -12.41 -14.07 -3.87
C ALA A 61 -11.53 -13.39 -4.92
N GLY A 62 -10.34 -13.92 -5.22
CA GLY A 62 -9.49 -13.44 -6.31
C GLY A 62 -8.31 -12.58 -5.87
N PHE A 63 -8.02 -12.54 -4.58
CA PHE A 63 -6.66 -12.20 -4.14
C PHE A 63 -5.69 -13.20 -4.80
N ASN A 64 -4.59 -12.68 -5.32
CA ASN A 64 -3.60 -13.47 -6.07
C ASN A 64 -2.19 -13.37 -5.48
N LEU A 65 -1.98 -12.51 -4.47
CA LEU A 65 -0.71 -12.29 -3.82
C LEU A 65 -0.88 -12.25 -2.28
N VAL A 66 -0.07 -12.98 -1.52
CA VAL A 66 -0.21 -13.08 -0.06
C VAL A 66 1.14 -12.94 0.66
N CYS A 67 1.18 -12.24 1.80
CA CYS A 67 2.41 -12.12 2.59
C CYS A 67 2.78 -13.46 3.21
N ALA A 68 3.89 -14.07 2.77
CA ALA A 68 4.41 -15.30 3.34
C ALA A 68 5.41 -15.09 4.50
N GLY A 69 5.85 -13.85 4.70
CA GLY A 69 6.99 -13.56 5.59
C GLY A 69 8.23 -14.34 5.14
N VAL A 70 8.86 -15.06 6.07
CA VAL A 70 10.09 -15.85 5.82
C VAL A 70 9.91 -17.34 6.10
N LYS A 71 8.70 -17.90 5.83
CA LYS A 71 8.34 -19.28 6.16
C LYS A 71 8.04 -20.08 4.89
N THR A 72 8.90 -21.05 4.55
CA THR A 72 8.73 -21.90 3.36
C THR A 72 7.44 -22.72 3.37
N GLN A 73 7.03 -23.24 4.54
CA GLN A 73 5.77 -23.97 4.70
C GLN A 73 4.53 -23.15 4.29
N VAL A 74 4.61 -21.82 4.40
CA VAL A 74 3.53 -20.94 3.94
C VAL A 74 3.48 -20.93 2.42
N LEU A 75 4.64 -20.91 1.75
CA LEU A 75 4.71 -20.92 0.29
C LEU A 75 4.07 -22.17 -0.31
N ASP A 76 4.26 -23.35 0.30
CA ASP A 76 3.59 -24.58 -0.13
C ASP A 76 2.06 -24.44 -0.05
N ARG A 77 1.55 -23.92 1.08
CA ARG A 77 0.11 -23.69 1.30
C ARG A 77 -0.50 -22.74 0.28
N LEU A 78 0.25 -21.71 -0.12
CA LEU A 78 -0.15 -20.73 -1.14
C LEU A 78 -0.13 -21.36 -2.53
N SER A 79 0.95 -22.08 -2.88
CA SER A 79 1.11 -22.72 -4.18
C SER A 79 0.01 -23.72 -4.50
N GLN A 80 -0.44 -24.49 -3.50
CA GLN A 80 -1.55 -25.44 -3.65
C GLN A 80 -2.88 -24.79 -4.07
N ARG A 81 -3.01 -23.47 -3.86
CA ARG A 81 -4.20 -22.67 -4.18
C ARG A 81 -3.98 -21.74 -5.37
N GLY A 82 -2.84 -21.85 -6.05
CA GLY A 82 -2.47 -20.95 -7.15
C GLY A 82 -2.23 -19.51 -6.70
N LEU A 83 -1.92 -19.29 -5.42
CA LEU A 83 -1.58 -17.98 -4.88
C LEU A 83 -0.07 -17.74 -4.99
N TRP A 84 0.29 -16.52 -5.40
CA TRP A 84 1.66 -16.04 -5.27
C TRP A 84 1.90 -15.46 -3.87
N ALA A 85 3.17 -15.31 -3.55
CA ALA A 85 3.65 -14.81 -2.29
C ALA A 85 4.67 -13.69 -2.48
N TRP A 86 4.71 -12.79 -1.49
CA TRP A 86 5.89 -11.97 -1.28
C TRP A 86 6.54 -12.26 0.06
N ALA A 87 7.83 -11.99 0.13
CA ALA A 87 8.65 -12.18 1.32
C ALA A 87 9.38 -10.89 1.68
N HIS A 88 9.39 -10.55 2.96
CA HIS A 88 10.15 -9.40 3.45
C HIS A 88 11.63 -9.77 3.54
N THR A 89 12.48 -8.94 2.95
CA THR A 89 13.92 -8.97 3.19
C THR A 89 14.25 -8.57 4.64
N GLY A 90 13.39 -7.75 5.26
CA GLY A 90 13.72 -7.12 6.54
C GLY A 90 15.05 -6.39 6.45
N HIS A 91 15.76 -6.26 7.57
CA HIS A 91 16.99 -5.48 7.59
C HIS A 91 18.17 -6.10 6.82
N CYS A 92 18.05 -7.30 6.22
CA CYS A 92 19.18 -7.90 5.49
C CYS A 92 19.53 -7.17 4.18
N ILE A 93 18.60 -6.41 3.59
CA ILE A 93 18.87 -5.58 2.41
C ILE A 93 19.56 -4.24 2.74
N ASP A 94 19.66 -3.87 4.02
CA ASP A 94 20.30 -2.62 4.43
C ASP A 94 21.80 -2.84 4.65
N PHE A 95 22.62 -2.43 3.67
CA PHE A 95 24.09 -2.50 3.76
C PHE A 95 24.70 -1.21 4.34
N SER A 96 23.94 -0.39 5.06
CA SER A 96 24.48 0.82 5.72
C SER A 96 25.44 0.49 6.86
N LYS A 97 25.31 -0.72 7.44
CA LYS A 97 26.10 -1.25 8.56
C LYS A 97 26.21 -2.77 8.44
N ASP A 98 27.29 -3.33 8.99
CA ASP A 98 27.50 -4.79 9.11
C ASP A 98 27.34 -5.56 7.79
N VAL A 99 27.93 -5.00 6.71
CA VAL A 99 27.71 -5.44 5.32
C VAL A 99 27.90 -6.94 5.13
N GLU A 100 28.99 -7.50 5.67
CA GLU A 100 29.32 -8.92 5.49
C GLU A 100 28.24 -9.85 6.06
N ASN A 101 27.71 -9.54 7.25
CA ASN A 101 26.65 -10.32 7.88
C ASN A 101 25.31 -10.11 7.15
N ARG A 102 25.01 -8.87 6.76
CA ARG A 102 23.79 -8.53 5.99
C ARG A 102 23.73 -9.26 4.66
N GLU A 103 24.84 -9.31 3.93
CA GLU A 103 24.96 -10.04 2.68
C GLU A 103 24.75 -11.54 2.89
N LYS A 104 25.35 -12.15 3.92
CA LYS A 104 25.13 -13.57 4.27
C LYS A 104 23.66 -13.86 4.59
N GLN A 105 23.01 -12.99 5.35
CA GLN A 105 21.58 -13.09 5.67
C GLN A 105 20.71 -13.00 4.41
N LEU A 106 21.01 -12.04 3.53
CA LEU A 106 20.30 -11.84 2.27
C LEU A 106 20.44 -13.04 1.34
N ILE A 107 21.66 -13.56 1.14
CA ILE A 107 21.92 -14.77 0.34
C ILE A 107 21.14 -15.97 0.90
N THR A 108 21.13 -16.13 2.23
CA THR A 108 20.42 -17.23 2.89
C THR A 108 18.92 -17.13 2.64
N LEU A 109 18.34 -15.94 2.79
CA LEU A 109 16.92 -15.69 2.54
C LEU A 109 16.54 -15.99 1.09
N ILE A 110 17.32 -15.49 0.13
CA ILE A 110 17.07 -15.70 -1.30
C ILE A 110 17.13 -17.19 -1.64
N ARG A 111 18.14 -17.92 -1.14
CA ARG A 111 18.23 -19.38 -1.34
C ARG A 111 17.06 -20.14 -0.74
N GLN A 112 16.55 -19.67 0.40
CA GLN A 112 15.47 -20.33 1.13
C GLN A 112 14.11 -20.14 0.42
N MET A 113 13.83 -18.94 -0.10
CA MET A 113 12.49 -18.60 -0.59
C MET A 113 12.45 -18.40 -2.11
N GLY A 114 13.51 -17.87 -2.73
CA GLY A 114 13.51 -17.44 -4.13
C GLY A 114 13.33 -18.58 -5.15
N ALA A 115 13.75 -19.81 -4.83
CA ALA A 115 13.55 -20.95 -5.74
C ALA A 115 12.11 -21.50 -5.72
N HIS A 116 11.29 -21.08 -4.75
CA HIS A 116 9.95 -21.63 -4.58
C HIS A 116 8.98 -21.00 -5.59
N PRO A 117 8.12 -21.79 -6.27
CA PRO A 117 7.30 -21.29 -7.38
C PRO A 117 6.21 -20.29 -7.02
N ALA A 118 5.77 -20.28 -5.76
CA ALA A 118 4.87 -19.26 -5.26
C ALA A 118 5.57 -17.90 -5.01
N THR A 119 6.89 -17.84 -4.87
CA THR A 119 7.60 -16.57 -4.63
C THR A 119 7.50 -15.70 -5.87
N LEU A 120 7.05 -14.46 -5.70
CA LEU A 120 6.84 -13.53 -6.80
C LEU A 120 7.58 -12.20 -6.59
N VAL A 121 7.66 -11.70 -5.36
CA VAL A 121 8.21 -10.38 -5.04
C VAL A 121 8.97 -10.38 -3.73
N TRP A 122 10.02 -9.57 -3.66
CA TRP A 122 10.70 -9.22 -2.42
C TRP A 122 10.22 -7.86 -1.91
N GLU A 123 9.86 -7.73 -0.65
CA GLU A 123 9.60 -6.43 -0.02
C GLU A 123 10.81 -5.99 0.81
N VAL A 124 11.20 -4.74 0.67
CA VAL A 124 12.22 -4.11 1.52
C VAL A 124 11.66 -3.85 2.94
N PRO A 125 12.45 -3.37 3.92
CA PRO A 125 11.90 -2.96 5.21
C PRO A 125 10.75 -1.97 5.05
N ASP A 126 9.64 -2.28 5.73
CA ASP A 126 8.44 -1.46 5.72
C ASP A 126 8.72 -0.05 6.26
N GLU A 127 8.21 0.95 5.56
CA GLU A 127 8.31 2.38 5.89
C GLU A 127 9.75 2.83 6.27
N ALA A 128 10.78 2.25 5.68
CA ALA A 128 12.19 2.43 6.09
C ALA A 128 12.59 3.91 6.24
N LEU A 129 12.18 4.74 5.29
CA LEU A 129 12.44 6.18 5.29
C LEU A 129 11.74 6.89 6.46
N TRP A 130 10.47 6.60 6.70
CA TRP A 130 9.71 7.23 7.77
C TRP A 130 10.23 6.83 9.15
N ASN A 131 10.62 5.56 9.31
CA ASN A 131 11.14 5.03 10.57
C ASN A 131 12.38 5.78 11.08
N ILE A 132 13.16 6.46 10.23
CA ILE A 132 14.26 7.35 10.67
C ILE A 132 13.75 8.51 11.52
N TRP A 133 12.64 9.12 11.08
CA TRP A 133 12.01 10.29 11.70
C TRP A 133 11.13 9.88 12.86
N TRP A 134 10.33 8.82 12.71
CA TRP A 134 9.48 8.30 13.77
C TRP A 134 10.28 7.87 15.00
N ASN A 135 11.38 7.15 14.80
CA ASN A 135 12.23 6.76 15.93
C ASN A 135 12.96 7.94 16.58
N ALA A 136 13.16 9.07 15.87
CA ALA A 136 13.65 10.30 16.48
C ALA A 136 12.58 10.95 17.35
N HIS A 137 11.35 11.01 16.85
CA HIS A 137 10.18 11.49 17.59
C HIS A 137 9.97 10.71 18.89
N LEU A 138 9.83 9.38 18.79
CA LEU A 138 9.63 8.50 19.95
C LEU A 138 10.70 8.71 21.02
N TRP A 139 11.96 8.89 20.61
CA TRP A 139 13.03 9.15 21.57
C TRP A 139 12.92 10.56 22.19
N ARG A 140 12.97 11.60 21.36
CA ARG A 140 13.14 12.99 21.81
C ARG A 140 11.88 13.61 22.41
N GLU A 141 10.71 13.13 22.03
CA GLU A 141 9.42 13.68 22.48
C GLU A 141 8.75 12.86 23.57
N GLU A 142 8.91 11.54 23.54
CA GLU A 142 8.23 10.66 24.48
C GLU A 142 9.19 10.08 25.52
N GLN A 143 10.14 9.25 25.09
CA GLN A 143 10.94 8.42 25.99
C GLN A 143 11.93 9.24 26.83
N GLU A 144 12.73 10.10 26.21
CA GLU A 144 13.76 10.87 26.88
C GLU A 144 13.18 11.84 27.92
N PRO A 145 12.17 12.68 27.60
CA PRO A 145 11.60 13.60 28.60
C PRO A 145 10.95 12.89 29.79
N GLN A 146 10.36 11.70 29.59
CA GLN A 146 9.81 10.89 30.67
C GLN A 146 10.92 10.36 31.59
N GLN A 147 11.98 9.81 31.01
CA GLN A 147 13.12 9.30 31.78
C GLN A 147 13.84 10.41 32.55
N GLN A 148 14.10 11.56 31.90
CA GLN A 148 14.68 12.73 32.56
C GLN A 148 13.77 13.25 33.68
N SER A 149 12.45 13.36 33.44
CA SER A 149 11.50 13.80 34.47
C SER A 149 11.53 12.92 35.70
N LYS A 150 11.50 11.60 35.52
CA LYS A 150 11.55 10.65 36.63
C LYS A 150 12.80 10.81 37.49
N LEU A 151 13.95 11.08 36.86
CA LEU A 151 15.20 11.31 37.58
C LEU A 151 15.24 12.66 38.29
N ILE A 152 14.72 13.70 37.65
CA ILE A 152 14.61 15.04 38.23
C ILE A 152 13.68 15.02 39.46
N ASP A 153 12.56 14.29 39.39
CA ASP A 153 11.62 14.16 40.52
C ASP A 153 12.20 13.42 41.72
N ALA A 154 13.23 12.59 41.50
CA ALA A 154 13.93 11.88 42.57
C ALA A 154 15.05 12.71 43.24
N LEU A 155 15.33 13.92 42.75
CA LEU A 155 16.38 14.78 43.32
C LEU A 155 15.93 15.43 44.62
N THR A 156 16.81 15.45 45.61
CA THR A 156 16.62 16.21 46.86
C THR A 156 17.10 17.67 46.75
N ASN A 157 17.94 17.99 45.76
CA ASN A 157 18.47 19.33 45.53
C ASN A 157 17.46 20.20 44.75
N SER A 158 16.72 21.04 45.48
CA SER A 158 15.66 21.90 44.91
C SER A 158 16.16 22.91 43.87
N VAL A 159 17.38 23.44 44.03
CA VAL A 159 17.98 24.39 43.08
C VAL A 159 18.29 23.70 41.76
N LEU A 160 18.92 22.52 41.81
CA LEU A 160 19.21 21.71 40.63
C LEU A 160 17.91 21.27 39.94
N THR A 161 16.90 20.84 40.71
CA THR A 161 15.57 20.50 40.18
C THR A 161 14.96 21.65 39.41
N ALA A 162 14.96 22.87 39.97
CA ALA A 162 14.41 24.05 39.31
C ALA A 162 15.13 24.36 37.99
N GLN A 163 16.47 24.31 37.99
CA GLN A 163 17.28 24.52 36.78
C GLN A 163 16.97 23.48 35.69
N LEU A 164 16.95 22.20 36.04
CA LEU A 164 16.69 21.13 35.06
C LEU A 164 15.28 21.21 34.49
N ARG A 165 14.29 21.61 35.29
CA ARG A 165 12.93 21.87 34.80
C ARG A 165 12.88 23.07 33.84
N GLN A 166 13.70 24.09 34.06
CA GLN A 166 13.86 25.18 33.11
C GLN A 166 14.52 24.72 31.81
N ASP A 167 15.59 23.93 31.90
CA ASP A 167 16.26 23.36 30.74
C ASP A 167 15.29 22.51 29.91
N MET A 168 14.47 21.66 30.56
CA MET A 168 13.44 20.87 29.85
C MET A 168 12.43 21.74 29.11
N ARG A 169 12.02 22.90 29.68
CA ARG A 169 11.14 23.85 28.98
C ARG A 169 11.87 24.48 27.78
N GLN A 170 13.13 24.84 27.95
CA GLN A 170 13.94 25.39 26.86
C GLN A 170 14.17 24.37 25.74
N VAL A 171 14.41 23.09 26.06
CA VAL A 171 14.49 21.99 25.08
C VAL A 171 13.22 21.94 24.24
N ARG A 172 12.04 22.01 24.87
CA ARG A 172 10.75 22.03 24.16
C ARG A 172 10.59 23.27 23.29
N LEU A 173 11.00 24.44 23.78
CA LEU A 173 10.93 25.69 23.02
C LEU A 173 11.81 25.65 21.78
N LEU A 174 13.09 25.30 21.92
CA LEU A 174 14.04 25.16 20.80
C LEU A 174 13.53 24.18 19.76
N ARG A 175 12.92 23.08 20.20
CA ARG A 175 12.30 22.11 19.27
C ARG A 175 11.12 22.69 18.52
N HIS A 176 10.24 23.41 19.22
CA HIS A 176 9.08 24.06 18.63
C HIS A 176 9.48 25.15 17.62
N THR A 177 10.63 25.79 17.78
CA THR A 177 11.19 26.76 16.82
C THR A 177 12.01 26.10 15.70
N GLY A 178 12.17 24.77 15.70
CA GLY A 178 12.93 24.03 14.69
C GLY A 178 14.44 24.01 14.92
N GLU A 179 14.93 24.52 16.04
CA GLU A 179 16.35 24.53 16.44
C GLU A 179 16.76 23.17 17.03
N TYR A 180 16.59 22.11 16.24
CA TYR A 180 16.77 20.72 16.71
C TYR A 180 18.17 20.46 17.28
N ALA A 181 19.23 20.98 16.65
CA ALA A 181 20.60 20.73 17.12
C ALA A 181 20.86 21.32 18.52
N ASP A 182 20.36 22.52 18.79
CA ASP A 182 20.45 23.17 20.10
C ASP A 182 19.56 22.48 21.13
N SER A 183 18.32 22.12 20.74
CA SER A 183 17.39 21.36 21.57
C SER A 183 18.02 20.05 22.05
N GLU A 184 18.64 19.30 21.14
CA GLU A 184 19.22 17.99 21.41
C GLU A 184 20.52 18.09 22.23
N ARG A 185 21.39 19.08 21.95
CA ARG A 185 22.57 19.36 22.81
C ARG A 185 22.16 19.68 24.24
N LEU A 186 21.13 20.51 24.41
CA LEU A 186 20.64 20.86 25.74
C LEU A 186 20.02 19.63 26.43
N ALA A 187 19.25 18.81 25.72
CA ALA A 187 18.69 17.56 26.25
C ALA A 187 19.79 16.59 26.69
N ASP A 188 20.86 16.43 25.90
CA ASP A 188 22.00 15.58 26.26
C ASP A 188 22.74 16.15 27.51
N SER A 189 22.84 17.48 27.63
CA SER A 189 23.43 18.13 28.81
C SER A 189 22.63 17.90 30.10
N ILE A 190 21.31 17.73 30.02
CA ILE A 190 20.47 17.41 31.19
C ILE A 190 20.91 16.07 31.80
N TRP A 191 21.23 15.07 30.97
CA TRP A 191 21.78 13.80 31.47
C TRP A 191 23.10 13.99 32.20
N THR A 192 24.00 14.80 31.64
CA THR A 192 25.28 15.12 32.28
C THR A 192 25.07 15.82 33.63
N LYS A 193 24.15 16.79 33.72
CA LYS A 193 23.79 17.47 34.96
C LYS A 193 23.12 16.54 36.00
N LEU A 194 22.48 15.46 35.54
CA LEU A 194 21.96 14.37 36.38
C LEU A 194 23.04 13.35 36.78
N GLY A 195 24.31 13.55 36.38
CA GLY A 195 25.41 12.63 36.65
C GLY A 195 25.31 11.32 35.87
N LYS A 196 24.70 11.34 34.67
CA LYS A 196 24.50 10.18 33.81
C LYS A 196 25.00 10.44 32.39
N GLU A 197 25.35 9.36 31.71
CA GLU A 197 25.55 9.39 30.26
C GLU A 197 24.19 9.47 29.55
N ALA A 198 24.13 10.27 28.48
CA ALA A 198 22.95 10.30 27.61
C ALA A 198 22.76 8.92 26.96
N PRO A 199 21.57 8.30 27.03
CA PRO A 199 21.37 6.96 26.46
C PRO A 199 21.55 6.88 24.93
N LYS A 200 21.27 7.99 24.22
CA LYS A 200 21.44 8.11 22.76
C LYS A 200 22.00 9.50 22.41
N PRO A 201 23.29 9.76 22.67
CA PRO A 201 23.87 11.10 22.49
C PRO A 201 23.83 11.50 21.02
N GLY A 202 23.41 12.74 20.74
CA GLY A 202 23.30 13.30 19.38
C GLY A 202 22.25 12.64 18.48
N TYR A 203 21.46 11.69 18.97
CA TYR A 203 20.45 10.98 18.17
C TYR A 203 19.12 11.76 18.16
N GLY A 204 18.65 12.21 17.00
CA GLY A 204 17.38 12.93 16.94
C GLY A 204 17.00 13.39 15.54
N TYR A 205 16.31 14.53 15.49
CA TYR A 205 15.91 15.21 14.26
C TYR A 205 17.11 15.88 13.59
N ALA A 206 18.04 16.43 14.37
CA ALA A 206 19.21 17.14 13.83
C ALA A 206 20.09 16.24 12.96
N ASN A 207 20.30 14.98 13.37
CA ASN A 207 21.07 14.00 12.60
C ASN A 207 20.21 13.05 11.74
N ALA A 208 18.89 13.22 11.70
CA ALA A 208 18.01 12.39 10.88
C ALA A 208 18.37 12.43 9.38
N PRO A 209 18.75 13.58 8.77
CA PRO A 209 19.19 13.62 7.37
C PRO A 209 20.43 12.75 7.09
N GLU A 210 21.41 12.74 8.00
CA GLU A 210 22.61 11.89 7.86
C GLU A 210 22.26 10.40 7.95
N ARG A 211 21.47 10.02 8.97
CA ARG A 211 20.98 8.63 9.12
C ARG A 211 20.17 8.19 7.90
N GLN A 212 19.38 9.10 7.34
CA GLN A 212 18.63 8.86 6.11
C GLN A 212 19.56 8.60 4.91
N ALA A 213 20.55 9.46 4.69
CA ALA A 213 21.50 9.27 3.59
C ALA A 213 22.26 7.94 3.71
N GLN A 214 22.63 7.58 4.94
CA GLN A 214 23.30 6.31 5.23
C GLN A 214 22.40 5.11 4.91
N LEU A 215 21.15 5.11 5.40
CA LEU A 215 20.18 4.05 5.13
C LEU A 215 19.85 3.93 3.64
N CYS A 216 19.59 5.05 2.97
CA CYS A 216 19.31 5.09 1.53
C CYS A 216 20.42 4.42 0.73
N SER A 217 21.68 4.80 1.00
CA SER A 217 22.85 4.23 0.33
C SER A 217 22.99 2.73 0.59
N GLY A 218 22.76 2.31 1.84
CA GLY A 218 22.77 0.92 2.24
C GLY A 218 21.72 0.06 1.54
N MET A 219 20.47 0.55 1.48
CA MET A 219 19.37 -0.15 0.81
C MET A 219 19.57 -0.24 -0.70
N VAL A 220 20.07 0.82 -1.36
CA VAL A 220 20.39 0.79 -2.79
C VAL A 220 21.51 -0.21 -3.08
N ALA A 221 22.54 -0.27 -2.22
CA ALA A 221 23.62 -1.26 -2.35
C ALA A 221 23.11 -2.70 -2.17
N GLY A 222 22.28 -2.95 -1.15
CA GLY A 222 21.68 -4.26 -0.94
C GLY A 222 20.69 -4.68 -2.03
N TYR A 223 19.92 -3.74 -2.59
CA TYR A 223 19.10 -3.98 -3.78
C TYR A 223 19.95 -4.43 -4.97
N LYS A 224 21.05 -3.74 -5.28
CA LYS A 224 21.96 -4.14 -6.36
C LYS A 224 22.50 -5.55 -6.13
N LYS A 225 22.92 -5.85 -4.90
CA LYS A 225 23.37 -7.19 -4.51
C LYS A 225 22.27 -8.25 -4.66
N LEU A 226 21.03 -7.93 -4.26
CA LEU A 226 19.88 -8.80 -4.45
C LEU A 226 19.71 -9.12 -5.93
N LYS A 227 19.75 -8.11 -6.82
CA LYS A 227 19.59 -8.31 -8.27
C LYS A 227 20.72 -9.11 -8.92
N GLU A 228 21.93 -9.12 -8.36
CA GLU A 228 23.02 -10.01 -8.80
C GLU A 228 22.74 -11.49 -8.50
N ILE A 229 22.04 -11.77 -7.39
CA ILE A 229 21.75 -13.12 -6.91
C ILE A 229 20.41 -13.63 -7.49
N ASP A 230 19.42 -12.75 -7.54
CA ASP A 230 18.04 -13.02 -7.96
C ASP A 230 17.55 -11.89 -8.88
N ALA A 231 17.87 -12.04 -10.16
CA ALA A 231 17.45 -11.12 -11.20
C ALA A 231 15.96 -11.26 -11.55
N ASP A 232 15.34 -12.39 -11.26
CA ASP A 232 14.01 -12.75 -11.74
C ASP A 232 12.88 -12.16 -10.90
N HIS A 233 13.07 -12.01 -9.59
CA HIS A 233 12.05 -11.43 -8.71
C HIS A 233 12.22 -9.90 -8.56
N PRO A 234 11.16 -9.10 -8.79
CA PRO A 234 11.22 -7.67 -8.52
C PRO A 234 11.20 -7.35 -7.02
N VAL A 235 11.71 -6.18 -6.70
CA VAL A 235 11.78 -5.64 -5.33
C VAL A 235 10.75 -4.52 -5.17
N TRP A 236 9.96 -4.58 -4.10
CA TRP A 236 8.92 -3.62 -3.77
C TRP A 236 9.30 -2.80 -2.54
N MET A 237 9.12 -1.48 -2.65
CA MET A 237 9.29 -0.50 -1.57
C MET A 237 7.93 0.07 -1.18
N ASN A 238 7.46 -0.32 0.00
CA ASN A 238 6.31 0.30 0.65
C ASN A 238 6.78 1.44 1.57
N HIS A 239 6.34 2.67 1.30
CA HIS A 239 6.61 3.85 2.11
C HIS A 239 5.44 4.16 3.05
N ALA A 240 5.71 4.98 4.07
CA ALA A 240 4.65 5.68 4.77
C ALA A 240 4.03 6.76 3.85
N PRO A 241 2.77 7.20 4.07
CA PRO A 241 2.11 8.22 3.26
C PRO A 241 2.57 9.62 3.66
N ARG A 242 3.85 9.94 3.42
CA ARG A 242 4.55 11.16 3.87
C ARG A 242 5.92 11.28 3.21
N ASN A 243 6.80 12.09 3.79
CA ASN A 243 8.16 12.39 3.33
C ASN A 243 8.23 13.21 2.05
N GLN A 244 9.38 13.85 1.82
CA GLN A 244 9.61 14.71 0.65
C GLN A 244 9.80 13.88 -0.61
N LEU A 245 9.36 14.42 -1.75
CA LEU A 245 9.44 13.74 -3.04
C LEU A 245 10.88 13.34 -3.41
N THR A 246 11.86 14.19 -3.10
CA THR A 246 13.29 13.94 -3.34
C THR A 246 13.81 12.77 -2.51
N GLN A 247 13.37 12.65 -1.24
CA GLN A 247 13.73 11.52 -0.37
C GLN A 247 13.13 10.22 -0.89
N LEU A 248 11.84 10.24 -1.25
CA LEU A 248 11.15 9.09 -1.85
C LEU A 248 11.85 8.65 -3.14
N THR A 249 12.16 9.59 -4.03
CA THR A 249 12.86 9.32 -5.30
C THR A 249 14.21 8.64 -5.07
N ALA A 250 15.00 9.12 -4.10
CA ALA A 250 16.30 8.52 -3.77
C ALA A 250 16.16 7.08 -3.25
N PHE A 251 15.23 6.82 -2.33
CA PHE A 251 14.97 5.46 -1.84
C PHE A 251 14.44 4.54 -2.95
N ASN A 252 13.62 5.08 -3.86
CA ASN A 252 13.06 4.32 -4.96
C ASN A 252 14.12 3.82 -5.94
N GLU A 253 15.37 4.30 -5.91
CA GLU A 253 16.47 3.69 -6.67
C GLU A 253 16.73 2.23 -6.27
N GLY A 254 16.39 1.85 -5.02
CA GLY A 254 16.55 0.51 -4.47
C GLY A 254 15.33 -0.41 -4.63
N ALA A 255 14.48 -0.18 -5.64
CA ALA A 255 13.25 -0.97 -5.85
C ALA A 255 12.82 -0.99 -7.32
N ASP A 256 12.02 -1.97 -7.72
CA ASP A 256 11.38 -2.08 -9.04
C ASP A 256 9.92 -1.60 -9.00
N ILE A 257 9.29 -1.68 -7.84
CA ILE A 257 7.89 -1.32 -7.56
C ILE A 257 7.87 -0.38 -6.36
N VAL A 258 6.99 0.62 -6.38
CA VAL A 258 6.85 1.58 -5.28
C VAL A 258 5.42 1.60 -4.76
N GLY A 259 5.23 2.08 -3.54
CA GLY A 259 3.92 2.14 -2.92
C GLY A 259 3.94 2.93 -1.64
N CYS A 260 2.75 3.15 -1.09
CA CYS A 260 2.63 3.48 0.31
C CYS A 260 1.34 2.91 0.88
N ASP A 261 1.28 2.86 2.20
CA ASP A 261 0.08 2.50 2.94
C ASP A 261 -0.70 3.73 3.41
N ILE A 262 -2.03 3.67 3.33
CA ILE A 262 -2.87 4.82 3.67
C ILE A 262 -4.25 4.36 4.14
N TYR A 263 -4.66 4.86 5.31
CA TYR A 263 -5.82 4.36 6.06
C TYR A 263 -6.78 5.50 6.46
N PRO A 264 -7.54 6.05 5.51
CA PRO A 264 -8.30 7.29 5.72
C PRO A 264 -9.63 7.12 6.44
N VAL A 265 -10.02 5.90 6.82
CA VAL A 265 -11.34 5.63 7.39
C VAL A 265 -11.29 5.39 8.90
N PRO A 266 -12.16 6.02 9.69
CA PRO A 266 -13.06 7.10 9.30
C PRO A 266 -12.29 8.41 9.10
N PHE A 267 -12.84 9.30 8.29
CA PHE A 267 -12.39 10.69 8.27
C PHE A 267 -12.74 11.33 9.62
N SER A 268 -11.74 11.47 10.48
CA SER A 268 -11.91 11.93 11.87
C SER A 268 -10.68 12.72 12.32
N PRO A 269 -10.86 13.80 13.11
CA PRO A 269 -9.72 14.51 13.70
C PRO A 269 -8.89 13.63 14.66
N ASN A 270 -9.47 12.51 15.13
CA ASN A 270 -8.79 11.56 16.01
C ASN A 270 -7.91 10.55 15.25
N VAL A 271 -7.88 10.61 13.92
CA VAL A 271 -7.11 9.70 13.06
C VAL A 271 -6.08 10.51 12.28
N GLY A 272 -4.82 10.41 12.69
CA GLY A 272 -3.68 11.00 11.98
C GLY A 272 -3.09 10.03 10.96
N HIS A 273 -3.64 10.01 9.75
CA HIS A 273 -3.20 9.08 8.68
C HIS A 273 -2.43 9.75 7.53
N SER A 274 -2.60 11.06 7.33
CA SER A 274 -2.08 11.80 6.17
C SER A 274 -1.51 13.16 6.58
N ASP A 275 -0.39 13.55 5.96
CA ASP A 275 0.18 14.91 6.07
C ASP A 275 -0.22 15.84 4.89
N LEU A 276 -0.92 15.30 3.88
CA LEU A 276 -1.53 16.10 2.82
C LEU A 276 -2.71 16.93 3.35
N VAL A 277 -3.08 17.95 2.57
CA VAL A 277 -4.32 18.71 2.76
C VAL A 277 -5.53 17.80 2.55
N GLU A 278 -5.45 16.91 1.55
CA GLU A 278 -6.46 15.89 1.31
C GLU A 278 -6.36 14.77 2.37
N ARG A 279 -7.47 14.57 3.11
CA ARG A 279 -7.55 13.63 4.24
C ARG A 279 -8.82 12.78 4.23
N SER A 280 -9.71 12.99 3.26
CA SER A 280 -10.86 12.11 3.00
C SER A 280 -10.40 10.83 2.30
N LEU A 281 -11.34 10.02 1.82
CA LEU A 281 -11.02 8.81 1.06
C LEU A 281 -10.15 9.09 -0.17
N ALA A 282 -10.32 10.25 -0.83
CA ALA A 282 -9.54 10.64 -2.01
C ALA A 282 -8.04 10.86 -1.72
N ALA A 283 -7.63 10.79 -0.44
CA ALA A 283 -6.22 10.77 -0.07
C ALA A 283 -5.50 9.57 -0.70
N VAL A 284 -6.17 8.42 -0.88
CA VAL A 284 -5.52 7.24 -1.48
C VAL A 284 -5.09 7.49 -2.92
N GLY A 285 -5.94 8.15 -3.71
CA GLY A 285 -5.63 8.57 -5.06
C GLY A 285 -4.55 9.65 -5.11
N ALA A 286 -4.59 10.62 -4.18
CA ALA A 286 -3.58 11.66 -4.06
C ALA A 286 -2.19 11.07 -3.76
N TYR A 287 -2.08 10.11 -2.83
CA TYR A 287 -0.83 9.42 -2.56
C TYR A 287 -0.42 8.49 -3.70
N THR A 288 -1.36 7.85 -4.40
CA THR A 288 -1.05 7.07 -5.61
C THR A 288 -0.34 7.94 -6.65
N ALA A 289 -0.87 9.13 -6.94
CA ALA A 289 -0.26 10.08 -7.85
C ALA A 289 1.11 10.56 -7.35
N ARG A 290 1.26 10.79 -6.04
CA ARG A 290 2.54 11.16 -5.42
C ARG A 290 3.58 10.05 -5.54
N MET A 291 3.21 8.78 -5.34
CA MET A 291 4.11 7.64 -5.53
C MET A 291 4.49 7.49 -7.00
N GLN A 292 3.54 7.73 -7.93
CA GLN A 292 3.87 7.72 -9.34
C GLN A 292 4.85 8.86 -9.69
N GLN A 293 4.71 10.02 -9.08
CA GLN A 293 5.63 11.15 -9.26
C GLN A 293 7.03 10.85 -8.70
N SER A 294 7.14 10.10 -7.61
CA SER A 294 8.42 9.73 -7.00
C SER A 294 9.16 8.62 -7.76
N ALA A 295 8.47 7.90 -8.66
CA ALA A 295 9.06 6.94 -9.58
C ALA A 295 8.25 6.80 -10.88
N PRO A 296 8.38 7.74 -11.84
CA PRO A 296 7.52 7.80 -13.03
C PRO A 296 7.48 6.53 -13.91
N GLY A 297 8.58 5.79 -13.94
CA GLY A 297 8.71 4.56 -14.72
C GLY A 297 8.35 3.27 -13.99
N LYS A 298 8.02 3.32 -12.68
CA LYS A 298 7.80 2.13 -11.85
C LYS A 298 6.31 1.93 -11.54
N PRO A 299 5.82 0.68 -11.43
CA PRO A 299 4.45 0.44 -10.99
C PRO A 299 4.24 0.97 -9.58
N VAL A 300 3.03 1.47 -9.33
CA VAL A 300 2.57 1.84 -7.99
C VAL A 300 1.65 0.75 -7.47
N TRP A 301 2.00 0.16 -6.32
CA TRP A 301 1.17 -0.76 -5.56
C TRP A 301 0.74 -0.08 -4.26
N MET A 302 -0.56 0.09 -4.05
CA MET A 302 -1.08 0.78 -2.87
C MET A 302 -1.51 -0.20 -1.80
N VAL A 303 -1.22 0.10 -0.55
CA VAL A 303 -1.69 -0.68 0.60
C VAL A 303 -2.88 0.03 1.24
N LEU A 304 -4.03 -0.63 1.18
CA LEU A 304 -5.34 -0.11 1.56
C LEU A 304 -5.80 -0.68 2.90
N GLN A 305 -6.77 0.00 3.49
CA GLN A 305 -7.27 -0.27 4.82
C GLN A 305 -8.15 -1.52 4.87
N GLY A 306 -7.70 -2.54 5.61
CA GLY A 306 -8.44 -3.77 5.90
C GLY A 306 -8.84 -3.94 7.38
N PHE A 307 -8.87 -2.83 8.14
CA PHE A 307 -9.19 -2.80 9.57
C PHE A 307 -9.92 -1.49 9.95
N GLY A 308 -10.47 -1.40 11.15
CA GLY A 308 -10.87 -0.14 11.78
C GLY A 308 -9.88 0.26 12.87
N TRP A 309 -9.62 1.56 13.06
CA TRP A 309 -8.65 2.02 14.06
C TRP A 309 -8.94 1.57 15.50
N ALA A 310 -10.20 1.22 15.81
CA ALA A 310 -10.55 0.58 17.07
C ALA A 310 -9.97 -0.83 17.24
N ASP A 311 -9.79 -1.57 16.14
CA ASP A 311 -9.28 -2.95 16.14
C ASP A 311 -7.82 -3.05 16.59
N LEU A 312 -7.08 -1.93 16.48
CA LEU A 312 -5.70 -1.84 16.96
C LEU A 312 -5.60 -1.51 18.45
N ARG A 313 -6.73 -1.31 19.15
CA ARG A 313 -6.78 -0.97 20.57
C ARG A 313 -7.14 -2.19 21.41
N THR A 314 -6.56 -2.27 22.60
CA THR A 314 -6.96 -3.27 23.59
C THR A 314 -8.31 -2.89 24.20
N ASN A 315 -9.31 -3.77 24.08
CA ASN A 315 -10.64 -3.65 24.69
C ASN A 315 -11.29 -2.25 24.51
N PRO A 316 -11.45 -1.74 23.28
CA PRO A 316 -12.08 -0.44 23.07
C PRO A 316 -13.54 -0.45 23.57
N SER A 317 -14.02 0.70 24.05
CA SER A 317 -15.45 0.89 24.35
C SER A 317 -16.27 0.92 23.06
N GLU A 318 -17.58 0.74 23.16
CA GLU A 318 -18.50 0.84 22.00
C GLU A 318 -18.45 2.22 21.34
N GLU A 319 -18.27 3.28 22.12
CA GLU A 319 -18.06 4.63 21.60
C GLU A 319 -16.79 4.71 20.76
N VAL A 320 -15.66 4.18 21.26
CA VAL A 320 -14.41 4.13 20.49
C VAL A 320 -14.58 3.29 19.22
N ARG A 321 -15.30 2.15 19.27
CA ARG A 321 -15.59 1.33 18.09
C ARG A 321 -16.37 2.10 17.03
N ARG A 322 -17.35 2.90 17.44
CA ARG A 322 -18.15 3.73 16.52
C ARG A 322 -17.32 4.86 15.92
N ASP A 323 -16.52 5.54 16.73
CA ASP A 323 -15.76 6.72 16.32
C ASP A 323 -14.51 6.38 15.49
N LEU A 324 -13.98 5.17 15.67
CA LEU A 324 -12.81 4.61 14.97
C LEU A 324 -13.20 3.37 14.15
N ARG A 325 -14.36 3.45 13.53
CA ARG A 325 -15.03 2.35 12.82
C ARG A 325 -14.21 1.76 11.67
N ARG A 326 -14.61 0.55 11.31
CA ARG A 326 -14.19 -0.15 10.09
C ARG A 326 -14.73 0.56 8.82
N PRO A 327 -14.05 0.43 7.67
CA PRO A 327 -14.62 0.79 6.36
C PRO A 327 -15.87 0.01 6.02
N THR A 328 -16.76 0.66 5.27
CA THR A 328 -17.86 0.00 4.57
C THR A 328 -17.36 -0.59 3.24
N LEU A 329 -18.13 -1.52 2.65
CA LEU A 329 -17.91 -1.99 1.29
C LEU A 329 -17.74 -0.84 0.29
N GLN A 330 -18.59 0.20 0.34
CA GLN A 330 -18.54 1.28 -0.63
C GLN A 330 -17.30 2.18 -0.47
N GLU A 331 -16.84 2.41 0.76
CA GLU A 331 -15.59 3.14 1.02
C GLU A 331 -14.37 2.34 0.55
N SER A 332 -14.33 1.03 0.83
CA SER A 332 -13.26 0.14 0.37
C SER A 332 -13.22 0.08 -1.16
N ARG A 333 -14.40 -0.03 -1.79
CA ARG A 333 -14.54 -0.01 -3.25
C ARG A 333 -14.09 1.33 -3.83
N PHE A 334 -14.49 2.45 -3.23
CA PHE A 334 -14.01 3.76 -3.65
C PHE A 334 -12.48 3.83 -3.58
N MET A 335 -11.86 3.46 -2.45
CA MET A 335 -10.40 3.53 -2.29
C MET A 335 -9.66 2.68 -3.33
N ALA A 336 -10.17 1.50 -3.65
CA ALA A 336 -9.61 0.63 -4.68
C ALA A 336 -9.62 1.29 -6.05
N TYR A 337 -10.78 1.77 -6.51
CA TYR A 337 -10.88 2.37 -7.84
C TYR A 337 -10.24 3.75 -7.93
N ASP A 338 -10.23 4.54 -6.86
CA ASP A 338 -9.52 5.82 -6.79
C ASP A 338 -8.01 5.62 -7.00
N SER A 339 -7.44 4.62 -6.34
CA SER A 339 -6.06 4.19 -6.58
C SER A 339 -5.84 3.74 -8.04
N ILE A 340 -6.75 2.92 -8.59
CA ILE A 340 -6.64 2.42 -9.97
C ILE A 340 -6.65 3.56 -11.00
N VAL A 341 -7.64 4.46 -10.93
CA VAL A 341 -7.76 5.57 -11.91
C VAL A 341 -6.62 6.59 -11.79
N ARG A 342 -5.97 6.64 -10.62
CA ARG A 342 -4.78 7.46 -10.37
C ARG A 342 -3.46 6.78 -10.75
N GLY A 343 -3.53 5.56 -11.31
CA GLY A 343 -2.40 4.89 -11.94
C GLY A 343 -1.85 3.68 -11.21
N ALA A 344 -2.47 3.26 -10.09
CA ALA A 344 -2.07 2.03 -9.41
C ALA A 344 -2.17 0.81 -10.35
N ARG A 345 -1.24 -0.12 -10.17
CA ARG A 345 -1.12 -1.39 -10.91
C ARG A 345 -1.19 -2.62 -10.00
N GLY A 346 -1.32 -2.38 -8.70
CA GLY A 346 -1.60 -3.38 -7.69
C GLY A 346 -2.24 -2.72 -6.47
N LEU A 347 -3.08 -3.48 -5.77
CA LEU A 347 -3.69 -3.09 -4.51
C LEU A 347 -3.44 -4.18 -3.50
N LEU A 348 -3.11 -3.82 -2.27
CA LEU A 348 -2.94 -4.75 -1.16
C LEU A 348 -3.80 -4.30 0.02
N TYR A 349 -4.16 -5.20 0.92
CA TYR A 349 -4.93 -4.86 2.12
C TYR A 349 -4.17 -5.22 3.39
N TRP A 350 -4.00 -4.25 4.28
CA TRP A 350 -3.35 -4.42 5.58
C TRP A 350 -4.36 -4.34 6.73
N GLY A 351 -4.04 -5.02 7.82
CA GLY A 351 -4.80 -4.96 9.07
C GLY A 351 -5.88 -6.04 9.22
N THR A 352 -6.11 -6.88 8.21
CA THR A 352 -7.10 -7.96 8.29
C THR A 352 -6.75 -9.02 9.33
N SER A 353 -5.51 -9.10 9.81
CA SER A 353 -5.08 -9.95 10.93
C SER A 353 -5.65 -9.52 12.28
N TYR A 354 -6.17 -8.29 12.38
CA TYR A 354 -6.75 -7.72 13.60
C TYR A 354 -8.29 -7.78 13.61
N ILE A 355 -8.91 -8.41 12.62
CA ILE A 355 -10.37 -8.57 12.54
C ILE A 355 -10.75 -10.05 12.49
N GLU A 356 -11.99 -10.33 12.88
CA GLU A 356 -12.59 -11.65 12.82
C GLU A 356 -12.91 -12.05 11.35
N LYS A 357 -12.70 -13.32 10.98
CA LYS A 357 -12.90 -13.83 9.60
C LYS A 357 -14.37 -14.08 9.23
N ASP A 358 -15.28 -13.77 10.13
CA ASP A 358 -16.72 -13.73 9.91
C ASP A 358 -17.30 -12.31 10.05
N SER A 359 -16.45 -11.32 10.33
CA SER A 359 -16.85 -9.91 10.43
C SER A 359 -17.37 -9.36 9.11
N GLN A 360 -18.17 -8.28 9.20
CA GLN A 360 -18.71 -7.61 8.01
C GLN A 360 -17.60 -7.09 7.09
N LEU A 361 -16.57 -6.45 7.65
CA LEU A 361 -15.44 -5.94 6.85
C LEU A 361 -14.73 -7.06 6.09
N TRP A 362 -14.49 -8.22 6.72
CA TRP A 362 -13.89 -9.35 6.02
C TRP A 362 -14.75 -9.82 4.84
N LYS A 363 -16.07 -9.96 5.04
CA LYS A 363 -17.01 -10.32 3.97
C LYS A 363 -17.02 -9.27 2.86
N ASP A 364 -17.00 -7.98 3.21
CA ASP A 364 -16.97 -6.87 2.26
C ASP A 364 -15.70 -6.88 1.40
N LEU A 365 -14.53 -7.15 2.01
CA LEU A 365 -13.27 -7.28 1.28
C LEU A 365 -13.27 -8.47 0.31
N LEU A 366 -13.87 -9.61 0.69
CA LEU A 366 -14.03 -10.75 -0.23
C LEU A 366 -14.99 -10.43 -1.38
N ILE A 367 -16.09 -9.72 -1.12
CA ILE A 367 -17.02 -9.25 -2.17
C ILE A 367 -16.30 -8.31 -3.15
N LEU A 368 -15.53 -7.35 -2.63
CA LEU A 368 -14.73 -6.45 -3.46
C LEU A 368 -13.67 -7.21 -4.25
N GLY A 369 -12.99 -8.18 -3.63
CA GLY A 369 -12.06 -9.08 -4.31
C GLY A 369 -12.72 -9.75 -5.51
N GLN A 370 -13.93 -10.30 -5.34
CA GLN A 370 -14.67 -10.96 -6.43
C GLN A 370 -15.00 -9.99 -7.56
N GLU A 371 -15.36 -8.76 -7.24
CA GLU A 371 -15.56 -7.72 -8.24
C GLU A 371 -14.27 -7.47 -9.04
N LEU A 372 -13.14 -7.27 -8.35
CA LEU A 372 -11.84 -7.01 -8.99
C LEU A 372 -11.33 -8.22 -9.80
N LYS A 373 -11.62 -9.44 -9.36
CA LYS A 373 -11.35 -10.69 -10.10
C LYS A 373 -12.10 -10.71 -11.43
N LEU A 374 -13.40 -10.39 -11.41
CA LEU A 374 -14.20 -10.29 -12.63
C LEU A 374 -13.72 -9.16 -13.55
N MET A 375 -13.16 -8.10 -12.96
CA MET A 375 -12.60 -6.96 -13.69
C MET A 375 -11.15 -7.19 -14.14
N GLN A 376 -10.49 -8.30 -13.81
CA GLN A 376 -9.09 -8.56 -14.16
C GLN A 376 -8.79 -8.32 -15.66
N PRO A 377 -9.61 -8.78 -16.63
CA PRO A 377 -9.34 -8.54 -18.04
C PRO A 377 -9.36 -7.06 -18.43
N VAL A 378 -10.14 -6.24 -17.70
CA VAL A 378 -10.20 -4.79 -17.89
C VAL A 378 -9.04 -4.11 -17.15
N LEU A 379 -8.79 -4.47 -15.89
CA LEU A 379 -7.76 -3.83 -15.06
C LEU A 379 -6.35 -4.07 -15.59
N SER A 380 -6.07 -5.28 -16.07
CA SER A 380 -4.78 -5.69 -16.60
C SER A 380 -4.53 -5.26 -18.05
N SER A 381 -5.56 -4.79 -18.76
CA SER A 381 -5.42 -4.37 -20.16
C SER A 381 -4.63 -3.06 -20.29
N HIS A 382 -4.35 -2.64 -21.52
CA HIS A 382 -3.70 -1.37 -21.78
C HIS A 382 -4.66 -0.21 -21.50
N ASP A 383 -4.11 0.92 -21.06
CA ASP A 383 -4.86 2.18 -21.01
C ASP A 383 -5.17 2.62 -22.45
N ALA A 384 -6.42 2.98 -22.73
CA ALA A 384 -6.82 3.34 -24.09
C ALA A 384 -6.24 4.71 -24.46
N GLN A 385 -5.65 4.82 -25.64
CA GLN A 385 -5.03 6.04 -26.13
C GLN A 385 -6.11 6.97 -26.73
N ILE A 386 -6.84 7.66 -25.86
CA ILE A 386 -7.90 8.60 -26.23
C ILE A 386 -7.55 9.97 -25.68
N ASN A 387 -7.61 10.99 -26.54
CA ASN A 387 -7.54 12.37 -26.09
C ASN A 387 -8.94 12.81 -25.64
N PHE A 388 -9.18 12.84 -24.34
CA PHE A 388 -10.46 13.22 -23.76
C PHE A 388 -10.32 14.38 -22.79
N LYS A 389 -11.44 15.05 -22.54
CA LYS A 389 -11.57 16.04 -21.46
C LYS A 389 -12.79 15.67 -20.63
N VAL A 390 -12.72 15.88 -19.32
CA VAL A 390 -13.86 15.74 -18.43
C VAL A 390 -14.32 17.13 -17.98
N THR A 391 -15.62 17.38 -18.03
CA THR A 391 -16.26 18.54 -17.41
C THR A 391 -17.38 18.07 -16.50
N HIS A 392 -17.83 18.94 -15.62
CA HIS A 392 -19.02 18.74 -14.79
C HIS A 392 -19.97 19.93 -14.95
N GLU A 393 -21.25 19.70 -14.65
CA GLU A 393 -22.25 20.77 -14.53
C GLU A 393 -21.93 21.67 -13.34
N GLU A 394 -22.39 22.92 -13.38
CA GLU A 394 -22.20 23.89 -12.30
C GLU A 394 -22.70 23.35 -10.95
N THR A 395 -21.94 23.64 -9.89
CA THR A 395 -22.24 23.21 -8.51
C THR A 395 -21.85 24.31 -7.53
N ALA A 396 -22.40 24.24 -6.32
CA ALA A 396 -22.08 25.17 -5.24
C ALA A 396 -20.70 24.94 -4.61
N GLY A 397 -20.06 23.78 -4.88
CA GLY A 397 -18.73 23.46 -4.37
C GLY A 397 -17.61 24.12 -5.20
N SER A 398 -16.44 24.32 -4.59
CA SER A 398 -15.25 24.84 -5.29
C SER A 398 -14.61 23.83 -6.26
N VAL A 399 -15.00 22.55 -6.18
CA VAL A 399 -14.54 21.45 -7.05
C VAL A 399 -13.03 21.41 -7.25
N GLU A 400 -12.27 21.67 -6.17
CA GLU A 400 -10.80 21.53 -6.18
C GLU A 400 -10.35 20.11 -6.56
N ARG A 401 -11.24 19.14 -6.29
CA ARG A 401 -11.16 17.75 -6.74
C ARG A 401 -12.18 17.55 -7.84
N THR A 402 -11.94 16.60 -8.74
CA THR A 402 -12.83 16.39 -9.87
C THR A 402 -13.02 14.92 -10.19
N ILE A 403 -13.79 14.66 -11.25
CA ILE A 403 -14.01 13.32 -11.77
C ILE A 403 -12.72 12.81 -12.40
N GLN A 404 -12.22 11.69 -11.89
CA GLN A 404 -11.10 10.96 -12.49
C GLN A 404 -11.65 9.90 -13.44
N VAL A 405 -11.02 9.77 -14.61
CA VAL A 405 -11.42 8.80 -15.64
C VAL A 405 -10.20 8.05 -16.13
N LEU A 406 -10.28 6.72 -16.13
CA LEU A 406 -9.30 5.83 -16.75
C LEU A 406 -9.97 5.03 -17.88
N PRO A 407 -9.66 5.33 -19.15
CA PRO A 407 -10.10 4.51 -20.25
C PRO A 407 -9.22 3.25 -20.37
N LYS A 408 -9.84 2.09 -20.55
CA LYS A 408 -9.16 0.79 -20.71
C LYS A 408 -9.52 0.17 -22.05
N GLN A 409 -8.52 -0.23 -22.83
CA GLN A 409 -8.72 -0.92 -24.11
C GLN A 409 -8.84 -2.42 -23.83
N VAL A 410 -10.00 -3.02 -24.14
CA VAL A 410 -10.26 -4.45 -23.98
C VAL A 410 -10.74 -4.96 -25.33
N ASP A 411 -9.89 -5.75 -25.99
CA ASP A 411 -10.05 -6.12 -27.40
C ASP A 411 -10.26 -4.88 -28.28
N ASP A 412 -11.36 -4.80 -29.03
CA ASP A 412 -11.75 -3.66 -29.86
C ASP A 412 -12.58 -2.60 -29.12
N LYS A 413 -12.90 -2.84 -27.84
CA LYS A 413 -13.79 -1.99 -27.03
C LYS A 413 -13.05 -1.14 -26.01
N VAL A 414 -13.60 0.03 -25.72
CA VAL A 414 -13.08 0.96 -24.70
C VAL A 414 -14.02 0.96 -23.50
N TRP A 415 -13.51 0.58 -22.35
CA TRP A 415 -14.19 0.73 -21.05
C TRP A 415 -13.76 2.04 -20.38
N PHE A 416 -14.63 2.61 -19.54
CA PHE A 416 -14.25 3.73 -18.68
C PHE A 416 -14.45 3.38 -17.20
N LEU A 417 -13.39 3.52 -16.41
CA LEU A 417 -13.47 3.52 -14.96
C LEU A 417 -13.52 4.97 -14.50
N VAL A 418 -14.55 5.34 -13.74
CA VAL A 418 -14.80 6.74 -13.36
C VAL A 418 -14.96 6.83 -11.85
N VAL A 419 -14.29 7.80 -11.23
CA VAL A 419 -14.36 8.06 -9.79
C VAL A 419 -14.72 9.51 -9.54
N ASN A 420 -15.68 9.73 -8.64
CA ASN A 420 -16.02 11.07 -8.14
C ASN A 420 -15.32 11.32 -6.80
N GLU A 421 -14.16 11.96 -6.83
CA GLU A 421 -13.39 12.27 -5.61
C GLU A 421 -14.08 13.27 -4.66
N PRO A 422 -14.79 14.30 -5.16
CA PRO A 422 -15.66 15.13 -4.34
C PRO A 422 -16.65 14.34 -3.48
N THR A 423 -16.99 14.92 -2.33
CA THR A 423 -18.05 14.42 -1.43
C THR A 423 -19.45 14.73 -1.95
N GLU A 424 -19.56 15.64 -2.91
CA GLU A 424 -20.79 16.05 -3.55
C GLU A 424 -21.11 15.17 -4.77
N SER A 425 -22.40 14.97 -5.04
CA SER A 425 -22.85 14.38 -6.30
C SER A 425 -22.60 15.33 -7.46
N LEU A 426 -22.09 14.79 -8.57
CA LEU A 426 -21.80 15.55 -9.78
C LEU A 426 -22.47 14.94 -11.01
N THR A 427 -22.79 15.79 -11.98
CA THR A 427 -23.08 15.36 -13.35
C THR A 427 -21.89 15.68 -14.22
N TYR A 428 -21.31 14.68 -14.86
CA TYR A 428 -20.08 14.81 -15.65
C TYR A 428 -20.29 14.44 -17.10
N THR A 429 -19.46 15.03 -17.97
CA THR A 429 -19.40 14.73 -19.40
C THR A 429 -17.95 14.42 -19.79
N ILE A 430 -17.74 13.26 -20.41
CA ILE A 430 -16.49 12.90 -21.08
C ILE A 430 -16.61 13.35 -22.54
N HIS A 431 -15.71 14.23 -22.98
CA HIS A 431 -15.63 14.79 -24.32
C HIS A 431 -14.48 14.16 -25.12
N GLY A 432 -14.46 14.37 -26.44
CA GLY A 432 -13.41 13.87 -27.33
C GLY A 432 -13.62 12.42 -27.76
N LEU A 433 -14.87 11.93 -27.69
CA LEU A 433 -15.23 10.54 -27.96
C LEU A 433 -15.80 10.35 -29.38
N ASP A 434 -15.41 11.17 -30.36
CA ASP A 434 -16.01 11.16 -31.69
C ASP A 434 -15.94 9.79 -32.39
N LYS A 435 -14.85 9.06 -32.17
CA LYS A 435 -14.65 7.69 -32.69
C LYS A 435 -15.54 6.64 -32.03
N LEU A 436 -16.18 6.98 -30.92
CA LEU A 436 -17.07 6.10 -30.16
C LEU A 436 -18.55 6.52 -30.32
N ASN A 437 -18.86 7.48 -31.19
CA ASN A 437 -20.25 7.90 -31.45
C ASN A 437 -21.14 6.70 -31.79
N GLY A 438 -22.32 6.64 -31.17
CA GLY A 438 -23.27 5.54 -31.31
C GLY A 438 -23.03 4.36 -30.36
N ILE A 439 -21.89 4.28 -29.67
CA ILE A 439 -21.66 3.26 -28.65
C ILE A 439 -22.45 3.61 -27.38
N THR A 440 -23.26 2.66 -26.92
CA THR A 440 -23.97 2.76 -25.65
C THR A 440 -23.12 2.21 -24.52
N TYR A 441 -23.04 2.98 -23.45
CA TYR A 441 -22.37 2.58 -22.21
C TYR A 441 -23.39 2.28 -21.14
N PHE A 442 -23.20 1.14 -20.47
CA PHE A 442 -23.97 0.69 -19.33
C PHE A 442 -23.16 0.90 -18.04
N GLU A 443 -23.75 1.60 -17.08
CA GLU A 443 -23.22 1.72 -15.73
C GLU A 443 -23.82 0.62 -14.85
N LYS A 444 -22.95 -0.23 -14.31
CA LYS A 444 -23.32 -1.49 -13.65
C LYS A 444 -24.21 -1.29 -12.42
N ASP A 445 -23.93 -0.31 -11.57
CA ASP A 445 -24.53 -0.25 -10.23
C ASP A 445 -25.90 0.43 -10.25
N SER A 446 -26.07 1.47 -11.07
CA SER A 446 -27.32 2.20 -11.26
C SER A 446 -28.19 1.64 -12.38
N GLY A 447 -27.65 0.78 -13.24
CA GLY A 447 -28.31 0.25 -14.42
C GLY A 447 -28.56 1.27 -15.54
N LYS A 448 -28.04 2.50 -15.38
CA LYS A 448 -28.24 3.57 -16.35
C LYS A 448 -27.44 3.31 -17.62
N LYS A 449 -28.02 3.72 -18.74
CA LYS A 449 -27.37 3.69 -20.06
C LYS A 449 -27.31 5.08 -20.63
N ASN A 450 -26.19 5.42 -21.27
CA ASN A 450 -26.08 6.60 -22.11
C ASN A 450 -25.25 6.26 -23.35
N THR A 451 -25.63 6.86 -24.48
CA THR A 451 -24.96 6.66 -25.76
C THR A 451 -24.04 7.83 -26.04
N VAL A 452 -22.85 7.55 -26.57
CA VAL A 452 -21.95 8.61 -27.04
C VAL A 452 -22.61 9.33 -28.21
N SER A 453 -22.78 10.64 -28.08
CA SER A 453 -23.39 11.49 -29.10
C SER A 453 -22.60 12.79 -29.22
N ASN A 454 -22.31 13.21 -30.45
CA ASN A 454 -21.48 14.38 -30.74
C ASN A 454 -20.15 14.39 -29.96
N GLY A 455 -19.52 13.21 -29.85
CA GLY A 455 -18.26 13.00 -29.15
C GLY A 455 -18.34 13.13 -27.63
N LYS A 456 -19.54 13.01 -27.04
CA LYS A 456 -19.80 13.22 -25.60
C LYS A 456 -20.53 12.05 -24.95
N LEU A 457 -20.13 11.70 -23.74
CA LEU A 457 -20.80 10.74 -22.86
C LEU A 457 -21.08 11.39 -21.49
N LYS A 458 -22.34 11.38 -21.05
CA LYS A 458 -22.78 12.09 -19.85
C LYS A 458 -23.41 11.14 -18.82
N PHE A 459 -23.07 11.31 -17.54
CA PHE A 459 -23.65 10.57 -16.42
C PHE A 459 -23.73 11.43 -15.16
N THR A 460 -24.54 11.01 -14.18
CA THR A 460 -24.58 11.58 -12.82
C THR A 460 -24.09 10.53 -11.83
N ILE A 461 -23.17 10.92 -10.96
CA ILE A 461 -22.49 10.06 -9.99
C ILE A 461 -22.56 10.70 -8.60
N ALA A 462 -22.83 9.91 -7.57
CA ALA A 462 -22.83 10.41 -6.19
C ALA A 462 -21.39 10.69 -5.71
N GLY A 463 -21.27 11.50 -4.66
CA GLY A 463 -19.98 11.78 -4.02
C GLY A 463 -19.27 10.53 -3.55
N GLN A 464 -17.96 10.46 -3.75
CA GLN A 464 -17.12 9.31 -3.38
C GLN A 464 -17.68 7.97 -3.87
N LYS A 465 -18.14 7.94 -5.13
CA LYS A 465 -18.58 6.72 -5.83
C LYS A 465 -17.77 6.45 -7.09
N VAL A 466 -17.97 5.24 -7.59
CA VAL A 466 -17.31 4.68 -8.76
C VAL A 466 -18.39 4.33 -9.79
N HIS A 467 -18.14 4.62 -11.06
CA HIS A 467 -18.84 4.02 -12.18
C HIS A 467 -17.87 3.14 -12.96
N VAL A 468 -18.32 1.93 -13.28
CA VAL A 468 -17.67 1.06 -14.27
C VAL A 468 -18.56 1.07 -15.51
N LEU A 469 -18.14 1.83 -16.52
CA LEU A 469 -18.89 2.01 -17.75
C LEU A 469 -18.46 0.95 -18.77
N LYS A 470 -19.33 -0.03 -18.98
CA LYS A 470 -19.16 -1.10 -19.95
C LYS A 470 -19.74 -0.69 -21.31
N PRO A 471 -18.97 -0.77 -22.41
CA PRO A 471 -19.51 -0.61 -23.76
C PRO A 471 -20.37 -1.82 -24.16
N GLU A 472 -21.52 -1.57 -24.78
CA GLU A 472 -22.39 -2.62 -25.34
C GLU A 472 -21.83 -3.26 -26.61
#